data_AF-A0A2G2DU56-F1
#
_entry.id   AF-A0A2G2DU56-F1
#
_cell.length_a   1.000
_cell.length_b   1.000
_cell.length_c   1.000
_cell.angle_alpha   90.00
_cell.angle_beta   90.00
_cell.angle_gamma   90.00
#
_symmetry.space_group_name_H-M   'P 1'
#
loop_
_entity.id
_entity.type
_entity.pdbx_description
1 polymer ?
#
loop_
_entity_poly.entity_id
_entity_poly.type
_entity_poly.pdbx_seq_one_letter_code
_entity_poly.pdbx_strand_id
1 'polypeptide(L)'
;MGTSTHVSWAVQNGFLSEKYNAPLSNMLFWDSLTFLDPLAAILLFLRPKTGVILTLIILVVDVIHNNLFYFDELYTRNLGFADWVEEYWMILGQIIFALFVLLTFRKCLRAINSIT
;
A
#
# COMPACT_ATOMS: atom_id res chain seq x y z
N MET A 1 4.25 0.83 -7.11
CA MET A 1 3.29 -0.14 -6.57
C MET A 1 2.05 0.63 -6.17
N GLY A 2 0.90 0.20 -6.65
CA GLY A 2 -0.40 0.80 -6.37
C GLY A 2 -1.46 0.18 -7.28
N THR A 3 -2.69 0.68 -7.25
CA THR A 3 -3.81 0.13 -8.03
C THR A 3 -3.47 -0.18 -9.49
N SER A 4 -2.74 0.71 -10.16
CA SER A 4 -2.37 0.56 -11.57
C SER A 4 -1.51 -0.67 -11.83
N THR A 5 -0.61 -1.03 -10.92
CA THR A 5 0.22 -2.24 -11.03
C THR A 5 -0.62 -3.49 -10.81
N HIS A 6 -1.55 -3.48 -9.84
CA HIS A 6 -2.42 -4.62 -9.57
C HIS A 6 -3.47 -4.82 -10.67
N VAL A 7 -4.04 -3.74 -11.22
CA VAL A 7 -4.95 -3.80 -12.37
C VAL A 7 -4.23 -4.32 -13.60
N SER A 8 -3.03 -3.78 -13.90
CA SER A 8 -2.22 -4.28 -15.02
C SER A 8 -1.89 -5.76 -14.84
N TRP A 9 -1.59 -6.20 -13.63
CA TRP A 9 -1.34 -7.61 -13.32
C TRP A 9 -2.58 -8.46 -13.57
N ALA A 10 -3.72 -8.09 -13.00
CA ALA A 10 -4.98 -8.83 -13.13
C ALA A 10 -5.42 -8.94 -14.60
N VAL A 11 -5.21 -7.89 -15.40
CA VAL A 11 -5.49 -7.90 -16.85
C VAL A 11 -4.57 -8.85 -17.60
N GLN A 12 -3.28 -8.89 -17.26
CA GLN A 12 -2.29 -9.70 -17.98
C GLN A 12 -2.29 -11.18 -17.56
N ASN A 13 -2.55 -11.47 -16.28
CA ASN A 13 -2.33 -12.78 -15.69
C ASN A 13 -3.59 -13.42 -15.08
N GLY A 14 -4.69 -12.66 -14.98
CA GLY A 14 -5.90 -13.07 -14.27
C GLY A 14 -5.87 -12.75 -12.77
N PHE A 15 -7.05 -12.68 -12.18
CA PHE A 15 -7.23 -12.56 -10.73
C PHE A 15 -6.82 -13.86 -10.04
N LEU A 16 -6.12 -13.75 -8.90
CA LEU A 16 -5.54 -14.86 -8.15
C LEU A 16 -4.67 -15.79 -8.99
N SER A 17 -3.89 -15.20 -9.90
CA SER A 17 -2.98 -15.96 -10.76
C SER A 17 -1.89 -16.66 -9.95
N GLU A 18 -1.72 -17.98 -10.16
CA GLU A 18 -0.63 -18.76 -9.56
C GLU A 18 0.77 -18.21 -9.90
N LYS A 19 0.86 -17.40 -10.96
CA LYS A 19 2.09 -16.69 -11.38
C LYS A 19 2.62 -15.70 -10.35
N TYR A 20 1.82 -15.32 -9.34
CA TYR A 20 2.32 -14.51 -8.22
C TYR A 20 3.41 -15.24 -7.42
N ASN A 21 3.43 -16.58 -7.47
CA ASN A 21 4.35 -17.42 -6.70
C ASN A 21 4.37 -17.05 -5.20
N ALA A 22 3.19 -16.74 -4.67
CA ALA A 22 3.00 -16.28 -3.30
C ALA A 22 1.86 -17.08 -2.63
N PRO A 23 1.79 -17.11 -1.29
CA PRO A 23 0.67 -17.71 -0.60
C PRO A 23 -0.67 -17.05 -0.98
N LEU A 24 -1.76 -17.83 -0.95
CA LEU A 24 -3.10 -17.36 -1.32
C LEU A 24 -3.52 -16.10 -0.56
N SER A 25 -3.14 -15.98 0.72
CA SER A 25 -3.42 -14.78 1.54
C SER A 25 -2.89 -13.49 0.93
N ASN A 26 -1.72 -13.56 0.30
CA ASN A 26 -1.02 -12.40 -0.26
C ASN A 26 -1.59 -12.04 -1.62
N MET A 27 -1.89 -13.07 -2.42
CA MET A 27 -2.60 -12.90 -3.68
C MET A 27 -3.96 -12.22 -3.46
N LEU A 28 -4.73 -12.70 -2.48
CA LEU A 28 -6.02 -12.09 -2.09
C LEU A 28 -5.84 -10.64 -1.64
N PHE A 29 -4.82 -10.36 -0.83
CA PHE A 29 -4.54 -9.02 -0.37
C PHE A 29 -4.23 -8.08 -1.55
N TRP A 30 -3.24 -8.42 -2.38
CA TRP A 30 -2.83 -7.59 -3.52
C TRP A 30 -3.95 -7.35 -4.52
N ASP A 31 -4.71 -8.39 -4.84
CA ASP A 31 -5.80 -8.27 -5.78
C ASP A 31 -6.98 -7.48 -5.19
N SER A 32 -7.20 -7.52 -3.87
CA SER A 32 -8.22 -6.67 -3.21
C SER A 32 -7.93 -5.17 -3.37
N LEU A 33 -6.66 -4.77 -3.48
CA LEU A 33 -6.26 -3.37 -3.68
C LEU A 33 -6.76 -2.80 -5.00
N THR A 34 -7.03 -3.64 -6.00
CA THR A 34 -7.68 -3.21 -7.27
C THR A 34 -9.05 -2.58 -7.05
N PHE A 35 -9.73 -2.92 -5.95
CA PHE A 35 -11.04 -2.37 -5.58
C PHE A 35 -10.95 -1.36 -4.43
N LEU A 36 -10.12 -1.64 -3.43
CA LEU A 36 -10.01 -0.79 -2.24
C LEU A 36 -9.42 0.58 -2.55
N ASP A 37 -8.42 0.66 -3.42
CA ASP A 37 -7.78 1.94 -3.74
C ASP A 37 -8.71 2.88 -4.53
N PRO A 38 -9.40 2.45 -5.62
CA PRO A 38 -10.37 3.32 -6.27
C PRO A 38 -11.51 3.72 -5.35
N LEU A 39 -11.97 2.81 -4.48
CA LEU A 39 -12.99 3.13 -3.49
C LEU A 39 -12.53 4.23 -2.53
N ALA A 40 -11.30 4.14 -2.02
CA ALA A 40 -10.71 5.18 -1.17
C ALA A 40 -10.58 6.51 -1.94
N ALA A 41 -10.11 6.48 -3.18
CA ALA A 41 -10.03 7.65 -4.04
C ALA A 41 -11.40 8.31 -4.26
N ILE A 42 -12.43 7.54 -4.59
CA ILE A 42 -13.81 8.03 -4.75
C ILE A 42 -14.33 8.65 -3.44
N LEU A 43 -14.08 7.98 -2.30
CA LEU A 43 -14.51 8.47 -0.99
C LEU A 43 -13.79 9.77 -0.59
N LEU A 44 -12.55 10.01 -1.03
CA LEU A 44 -11.87 11.29 -0.79
C LEU A 44 -12.63 12.48 -1.39
N PHE A 45 -13.32 12.28 -2.53
CA PHE A 45 -14.14 13.32 -3.15
C PHE A 45 -15.55 13.38 -2.56
N LEU A 46 -16.21 12.23 -2.37
CA LEU A 46 -17.62 12.19 -1.97
C LEU A 46 -17.83 12.35 -0.46
N ARG A 47 -16.94 11.79 0.36
CA ARG A 47 -17.00 11.79 1.83
C ARG A 47 -15.58 11.92 2.41
N PRO A 48 -14.97 13.11 2.33
CA PRO A 48 -13.54 13.31 2.57
C PRO A 48 -13.01 12.70 3.88
N LYS A 49 -13.78 12.83 4.96
CA LYS A 49 -13.44 12.25 6.27
C LYS A 49 -13.31 10.72 6.22
N THR A 50 -14.28 10.05 5.61
CA THR A 50 -14.28 8.59 5.42
C THR A 50 -13.17 8.18 4.46
N GLY A 51 -12.99 8.93 3.36
CA GLY A 51 -11.92 8.70 2.40
C GLY A 51 -10.54 8.71 3.06
N VAL A 52 -10.22 9.77 3.82
CA VAL A 52 -8.93 9.91 4.51
C VAL A 52 -8.70 8.79 5.53
N ILE A 53 -9.72 8.38 6.28
CA ILE A 53 -9.62 7.26 7.22
C ILE A 53 -9.35 5.94 6.48
N LEU A 54 -10.09 5.67 5.39
CA LEU A 54 -9.90 4.45 4.61
C LEU A 54 -8.52 4.41 3.94
N THR A 55 -8.06 5.51 3.37
CA THR A 55 -6.71 5.64 2.80
C THR A 55 -5.64 5.35 3.84
N LEU A 56 -5.79 5.86 5.07
CA LEU A 56 -4.84 5.56 6.16
C LEU A 56 -4.84 4.06 6.49
N ILE A 57 -6.00 3.43 6.57
CA ILE A 57 -6.11 2.00 6.87
C ILE A 57 -5.43 1.17 5.79
N ILE A 58 -5.74 1.42 4.51
CA ILE A 58 -5.13 0.70 3.38
C ILE A 58 -3.61 0.86 3.41
N LEU A 59 -3.12 2.09 3.58
CA LEU A 59 -1.69 2.39 3.62
C LEU A 59 -0.97 1.63 4.75
N VAL A 60 -1.52 1.67 5.98
CA VAL A 60 -0.91 1.00 7.13
C VAL A 60 -0.88 -0.51 6.92
N VAL A 61 -1.98 -1.10 6.44
CA VAL A 61 -2.06 -2.53 6.19
C VAL A 61 -1.11 -2.94 5.06
N ASP A 62 -1.01 -2.17 3.98
CA ASP A 62 -0.11 -2.44 2.85
C ASP A 62 1.37 -2.43 3.28
N VAL A 63 1.79 -1.41 4.03
CA VAL A 63 3.17 -1.33 4.54
C VAL A 63 3.49 -2.51 5.44
N ILE A 64 2.59 -2.86 6.37
CA ILE A 64 2.79 -4.01 7.27
C ILE A 64 2.83 -5.30 6.47
N HIS A 65 1.88 -5.53 5.56
CA HIS A 65 1.79 -6.75 4.77
C HIS A 65 3.04 -6.96 3.92
N ASN A 66 3.51 -5.92 3.24
CA ASN A 66 4.71 -6.00 2.40
C ASN A 66 5.99 -6.19 3.23
N ASN A 67 6.10 -5.54 4.41
CA ASN A 67 7.23 -5.77 5.31
C ASN A 67 7.25 -7.18 5.90
N LEU A 68 6.08 -7.76 6.18
CA LEU A 68 5.99 -9.14 6.64
C LEU A 68 6.29 -10.14 5.53
N PHE A 69 5.83 -9.88 4.31
CA PHE A 69 6.11 -10.75 3.17
C PHE A 69 7.60 -10.80 2.84
N TYR A 70 8.30 -9.66 2.92
CA TYR A 70 9.74 -9.55 2.65
C TYR A 70 10.61 -9.59 3.91
N PHE A 71 10.10 -10.14 5.03
CA PHE A 71 10.79 -10.00 6.33
C PHE A 71 12.19 -10.62 6.32
N ASP A 72 12.30 -11.84 5.81
CA ASP A 72 13.57 -12.55 5.77
C ASP A 72 14.56 -11.83 4.83
N GLU A 73 14.10 -11.38 3.67
CA GLU A 73 14.92 -10.66 2.70
C GLU A 73 15.39 -9.30 3.21
N LEU A 74 14.53 -8.56 3.91
CA LEU A 74 14.81 -7.20 4.37
C LEU A 74 15.71 -7.16 5.61
N TYR A 75 15.51 -8.09 6.55
CA TYR A 75 16.08 -7.99 7.89
C TYR A 75 17.09 -9.09 8.24
N THR A 76 17.08 -10.22 7.54
CA THR A 76 17.96 -11.36 7.88
C THR A 76 19.07 -11.57 6.85
N ARG A 77 18.90 -11.08 5.63
CA ARG A 77 19.89 -11.19 4.56
C ARG A 77 20.99 -10.13 4.73
N ASN A 78 22.25 -10.56 4.74
CA ASN A 78 23.39 -9.65 4.72
C ASN A 78 23.64 -9.12 3.30
N LEU A 79 22.92 -8.05 2.94
CA LEU A 79 23.16 -7.27 1.73
C LEU A 79 23.94 -5.99 2.08
N GLY A 80 24.75 -5.50 1.14
CA GLY A 80 25.32 -4.16 1.24
C GLY A 80 24.20 -3.11 1.22
N PHE A 81 24.42 -1.96 1.88
CA PHE A 81 23.38 -0.91 1.94
C PHE A 81 22.95 -0.41 0.56
N ALA A 82 23.91 -0.26 -0.37
CA ALA A 82 23.61 0.18 -1.74
C ALA A 82 22.72 -0.83 -2.47
N ASP A 83 23.07 -2.13 -2.41
CA ASP A 83 22.32 -3.20 -3.04
C ASP A 83 20.92 -3.35 -2.42
N TRP A 84 20.83 -3.22 -1.09
CA TRP A 84 19.55 -3.25 -0.39
C TRP A 84 18.63 -2.10 -0.82
N VAL A 85 19.18 -0.89 -0.96
CA VAL A 85 18.41 0.27 -1.44
C VAL A 85 17.96 0.06 -2.88
N GLU A 86 18.81 -0.46 -3.75
CA GLU A 86 18.46 -0.71 -5.15
C GLU A 86 17.37 -1.80 -5.29
N GLU A 87 17.47 -2.88 -4.52
CA GLU A 87 16.53 -4.01 -4.57
C GLU A 87 15.18 -3.66 -3.91
N TYR A 88 15.19 -2.93 -2.79
CA TYR A 88 14.00 -2.66 -1.96
C TYR A 88 13.59 -1.18 -1.91
N TRP A 89 14.00 -0.36 -2.87
CA TRP A 89 13.66 1.08 -2.91
C TRP A 89 12.16 1.36 -2.79
N MET A 90 11.32 0.46 -3.31
CA MET A 90 9.86 0.59 -3.26
C MET A 90 9.32 0.43 -1.84
N ILE A 91 9.86 -0.51 -1.06
CA ILE A 91 9.49 -0.71 0.35
C ILE A 91 9.94 0.50 1.17
N LEU A 92 11.15 0.99 0.91
CA LEU A 92 11.64 2.23 1.54
C LEU A 92 10.71 3.41 1.24
N GLY A 93 10.29 3.56 -0.02
CA GLY A 93 9.33 4.59 -0.45
C GLY A 93 7.99 4.49 0.27
N GLN A 94 7.44 3.28 0.42
CA GLN A 94 6.20 3.04 1.19
C GLN A 94 6.35 3.46 2.65
N ILE A 95 7.45 3.11 3.32
CA ILE A 95 7.71 3.49 4.71
C ILE A 95 7.81 5.01 4.87
N ILE A 96 8.57 5.67 4.00
CA ILE A 96 8.72 7.14 4.02
C ILE A 96 7.36 7.81 3.81
N PHE A 97 6.58 7.35 2.84
CA PHE A 97 5.25 7.89 2.59
C PHE A 97 4.28 7.64 3.74
N ALA A 98 4.32 6.47 4.37
CA ALA A 98 3.50 6.16 5.53
C ALA A 98 3.83 7.07 6.72
N LEU A 99 5.11 7.33 6.98
CA LEU A 99 5.53 8.30 7.99
C LEU A 99 4.98 9.69 7.69
N PHE A 100 5.09 10.15 6.44
CA PHE A 100 4.52 11.43 6.02
C PHE A 100 3.01 11.49 6.27
N VAL A 101 2.26 10.46 5.88
CA VAL A 101 0.81 10.40 6.08
C VAL A 101 0.46 10.39 7.56
N LEU A 102 1.13 9.59 8.39
CA LEU A 102 0.88 9.54 9.84
C LEU A 102 1.11 10.90 10.52
N LEU A 103 2.17 11.61 10.12
CA LEU A 103 2.49 12.93 10.65
C LEU A 103 1.50 14.02 10.21
N THR A 104 0.93 13.88 9.01
CA THR A 104 0.01 14.88 8.43
C THR A 104 -1.47 14.57 8.68
N PHE A 105 -1.82 13.32 9.00
CA PHE A 105 -3.19 12.82 9.11
C PHE A 105 -4.07 13.70 10.00
N ARG A 106 -3.59 14.06 11.21
CA ARG A 106 -4.35 14.90 12.14
C ARG A 106 -4.62 16.30 11.58
N LYS A 107 -3.68 16.86 10.81
CA LYS A 107 -3.85 18.19 10.18
C LYS A 107 -4.90 18.10 9.07
N CYS A 108 -4.84 17.08 8.22
CA CYS A 108 -5.84 16.84 7.17
C CYS A 108 -7.23 16.65 7.76
N LEU A 109 -7.37 15.84 8.82
CA LEU A 109 -8.66 15.60 9.46
C LEU A 109 -9.28 16.89 10.05
N ARG A 110 -8.45 17.74 10.65
CA ARG A 110 -8.89 19.05 11.17
C ARG A 110 -9.32 19.99 10.04
N ALA A 111 -8.57 20.03 8.94
CA ALA A 111 -8.93 20.85 7.79
C ALA A 111 -10.29 20.43 7.19
N ILE A 112 -10.55 19.12 7.09
CA ILE A 112 -11.85 18.62 6.63
C ILE A 112 -12.98 19.08 7.56
N ASN A 113 -12.83 18.86 8.87
CA ASN A 113 -13.85 19.27 9.85
C ASN A 113 -14.07 20.80 9.92
N SER A 114 -13.18 21.61 9.34
CA SER A 114 -13.37 23.08 9.28
C SER A 114 -14.18 23.55 8.08
N ILE A 115 -14.41 22.66 7.10
CA ILE A 115 -15.09 22.97 5.82
C ILE A 115 -16.45 22.26 5.72
N THR A 116 -16.65 21.17 6.47
CA THR A 116 -17.94 20.45 6.64
C THR A 116 -18.61 20.81 7.96
#